data_AF-A0A0F9CM42-F1
#
_entry.id   AF-A0A0F9CM42-F1
#
_cell.length_a   1.000
_cell.length_b   1.000
_cell.length_c   1.000
_cell.angle_alpha   90.00
_cell.angle_beta   90.00
_cell.angle_gamma   90.00
#
_symmetry.space_group_name_H-M   'P 1'
#
loop_
_entity.id
_entity.type
_entity.pdbx_description
1 polymer ?
#
loop_
_entity_poly.entity_id
_entity_poly.type
_entity_poly.pdbx_seq_one_letter_code
_entity_poly.pdbx_strand_id
1 'polypeptide(L)'
;RYFRQEPKGIWLPECAYRHKKYKNGKIRESIDYWLNNSSIEYFFVDSHGILNAEIIKQKNDVGLSTNFGYVLETGVCVFGRNRNISRQVWDNRIGYPGNINYREFHRKDHESGLHYWRITNKSVGFNEKKLYNIEKAMETVDSDAQHFISLLINELQQFSSNSDIQGILISPFDFELFGHWFAEGVDWLIKVIELINQQETIEMITISDYVSKYKSQFSIIRMGESSWGEGGDFRVWKNPAHGWIWPYINASIIEFENILKTNPNPNEWEKRILKQTARELILMEGSDWPFLLYTKQAKEYANQRFHHHHQRFLKLIWAAKDFNDEARISIRELNEIETIDSCFQDINIDYFRKIE
;
A
#
# COMPACT_ATOMS: atom_id res chain seq x y z
N ARG A 1 -15.84 -10.15 -3.31
CA ARG A 1 -16.23 -10.41 -4.72
C ARG A 1 -15.24 -11.34 -5.45
N TYR A 2 -14.00 -10.91 -5.71
CA TYR A 2 -13.08 -11.66 -6.60
C TYR A 2 -12.52 -12.96 -6.01
N PHE A 3 -12.22 -12.97 -4.71
CA PHE A 3 -11.63 -14.14 -4.03
C PHE A 3 -12.66 -15.06 -3.34
N ARG A 4 -13.96 -14.70 -3.37
CA ARG A 4 -15.07 -15.46 -2.74
C ARG A 4 -14.88 -15.82 -1.26
N GLN A 5 -14.01 -15.09 -0.57
CA GLN A 5 -13.76 -15.19 0.87
C GLN A 5 -13.54 -13.77 1.41
N GLU A 6 -13.89 -13.56 2.67
CA GLU A 6 -13.61 -12.29 3.36
C GLU A 6 -12.10 -12.15 3.63
N PRO A 7 -11.52 -10.96 3.44
CA PRO A 7 -10.11 -10.73 3.70
C PRO A 7 -9.82 -10.78 5.21
N LYS A 8 -8.79 -11.52 5.60
CA LYS A 8 -8.29 -11.50 6.98
C LYS A 8 -7.25 -10.42 7.23
N GLY A 9 -6.53 -10.01 6.19
CA GLY A 9 -5.47 -9.01 6.26
C GLY A 9 -5.73 -7.83 5.35
N ILE A 10 -5.14 -6.69 5.69
CA ILE A 10 -5.16 -5.50 4.84
C ILE A 10 -3.77 -4.88 4.70
N TRP A 11 -3.47 -4.40 3.50
CA TRP A 11 -2.41 -3.43 3.28
C TRP A 11 -3.00 -2.03 3.46
N LEU A 12 -2.62 -1.33 4.52
CA LEU A 12 -3.00 0.07 4.66
C LEU A 12 -2.27 0.86 3.56
N PRO A 13 -2.96 1.77 2.84
CA PRO A 13 -2.30 2.66 1.89
C PRO A 13 -1.11 3.33 2.57
N GLU A 14 0.07 3.10 2.01
CA GLU A 14 1.34 3.67 2.49
C GLU A 14 1.75 3.24 3.90
N CYS A 15 1.22 2.12 4.39
CA CYS A 15 1.33 1.71 5.80
C CYS A 15 0.94 2.85 6.76
N ALA A 16 0.06 3.76 6.33
CA ALA A 16 -0.26 4.97 7.06
C ALA A 16 -1.19 4.66 8.24
N TYR A 17 -0.63 4.63 9.44
CA TYR A 17 -1.34 4.33 10.68
C TYR A 17 -1.41 5.55 11.61
N ARG A 18 -2.53 5.67 12.32
CA ARG A 18 -2.75 6.70 13.34
C ARG A 18 -3.59 6.16 14.50
N HIS A 19 -3.13 6.41 15.73
CA HIS A 19 -3.86 6.15 16.96
C HIS A 19 -5.08 7.08 17.15
N LYS A 20 -5.97 6.75 18.10
CA LYS A 20 -7.17 7.54 18.42
C LYS A 20 -6.80 9.00 18.76
N LYS A 21 -7.49 9.97 18.14
CA LYS A 21 -7.25 11.40 18.39
C LYS A 21 -8.52 12.11 18.85
N TYR A 22 -8.35 13.05 19.78
CA TYR A 22 -9.38 13.98 20.21
C TYR A 22 -9.03 15.36 19.65
N LYS A 23 -9.93 15.96 18.86
CA LYS A 23 -9.72 17.30 18.30
C LYS A 23 -11.05 18.04 18.22
N ASN A 24 -11.10 19.26 18.76
CA ASN A 24 -12.27 20.14 18.73
C ASN A 24 -13.57 19.46 19.21
N GLY A 25 -13.50 18.73 20.33
CA GLY A 25 -14.64 18.00 20.90
C GLY A 25 -15.08 16.78 20.08
N LYS A 26 -14.40 16.44 18.98
CA LYS A 26 -14.67 15.25 18.18
C LYS A 26 -13.62 14.17 18.42
N ILE A 27 -14.10 12.94 18.50
CA ILE A 27 -13.27 11.75 18.53
C ILE A 27 -13.06 11.29 17.09
N ARG A 28 -11.80 11.05 16.74
CA ARG A 28 -11.44 10.30 15.54
C ARG A 28 -10.81 9.00 15.99
N GLU A 29 -11.56 7.91 15.89
CA GLU A 29 -11.10 6.57 16.27
C GLU A 29 -9.82 6.18 15.54
N SER A 30 -9.04 5.26 16.13
CA SER A 30 -7.80 4.77 15.52
C SER A 30 -8.08 3.98 14.23
N ILE A 31 -7.06 3.78 13.40
CA ILE A 31 -7.25 3.00 12.16
C ILE A 31 -7.64 1.55 12.49
N ASP A 32 -6.98 0.94 13.47
CA ASP A 32 -7.23 -0.43 13.90
C ASP A 32 -8.63 -0.63 14.54
N TYR A 33 -9.27 0.41 15.05
CA TYR A 33 -10.69 0.35 15.43
C TYR A 33 -11.57 0.02 14.23
N TRP A 34 -11.37 0.71 13.09
CA TRP A 34 -12.15 0.45 11.88
C TRP A 34 -11.82 -0.91 11.26
N LEU A 35 -10.55 -1.33 11.33
CA LEU A 35 -10.12 -2.66 10.89
C LEU A 35 -10.81 -3.77 11.70
N ASN A 36 -10.79 -3.65 13.03
CA ASN A 36 -11.43 -4.63 13.92
C ASN A 36 -12.94 -4.74 13.66
N ASN A 37 -13.64 -3.61 13.50
CA ASN A 37 -15.07 -3.59 13.18
C ASN A 37 -15.38 -4.06 11.74
N SER A 38 -14.36 -4.22 10.90
CA SER A 38 -14.46 -4.78 9.54
C SER A 38 -13.96 -6.22 9.47
N SER A 39 -13.79 -6.90 10.62
CA SER A 39 -13.27 -8.27 10.72
C SER A 39 -11.86 -8.48 10.15
N ILE A 40 -11.07 -7.41 10.02
CA ILE A 40 -9.66 -7.49 9.63
C ILE A 40 -8.84 -7.89 10.85
N GLU A 41 -8.07 -8.98 10.70
CA GLU A 41 -7.30 -9.60 11.76
C GLU A 41 -5.87 -9.06 11.85
N TYR A 42 -5.29 -8.57 10.74
CA TYR A 42 -3.93 -8.04 10.73
C TYR A 42 -3.65 -7.00 9.62
N PHE A 43 -2.59 -6.22 9.83
CA PHE A 43 -2.03 -5.30 8.85
C PHE A 43 -0.51 -5.12 9.03
N PHE A 44 0.09 -4.30 8.16
CA PHE A 44 1.54 -4.06 8.11
C PHE A 44 1.88 -2.60 8.36
N VAL A 45 3.07 -2.37 8.92
CA VAL A 45 3.64 -1.05 9.20
C VAL A 45 5.12 -1.03 8.85
N ASP A 46 5.72 0.16 8.72
CA ASP A 46 7.17 0.25 8.65
C ASP A 46 7.82 -0.09 10.00
N SER A 47 9.11 -0.42 10.00
CA SER A 47 9.87 -0.86 11.17
C SER A 47 9.68 0.05 12.37
N HIS A 48 9.72 1.38 12.18
CA HIS A 48 9.60 2.34 13.27
C HIS A 48 8.21 2.34 13.92
N GLY A 49 7.16 1.89 13.21
CA GLY A 49 5.84 1.72 13.79
C GLY A 49 5.84 0.69 14.92
N ILE A 50 6.66 -0.35 14.81
CA ILE A 50 6.88 -1.34 15.88
C ILE A 50 7.96 -0.86 16.86
N LEU A 51 9.12 -0.44 16.36
CA LEU A 51 10.28 -0.16 17.20
C LEU A 51 10.10 1.05 18.13
N ASN A 52 9.19 1.99 17.78
CA ASN A 52 8.86 3.14 18.61
C ASN A 52 7.54 2.97 19.38
N ALA A 53 6.94 1.78 19.37
CA ALA A 53 5.70 1.52 20.08
C ALA A 53 5.92 1.48 21.61
N GLU A 54 4.81 1.52 22.35
CA GLU A 54 4.79 1.27 23.79
C GLU A 54 4.28 -0.15 24.05
N ILE A 55 5.02 -0.97 24.81
CA ILE A 55 4.51 -2.26 25.26
C ILE A 55 3.51 -2.03 26.40
N ILE A 56 2.24 -2.32 26.16
CA ILE A 56 1.16 -2.21 27.14
C ILE A 56 1.06 -3.46 28.00
N LYS A 57 1.25 -4.63 27.38
CA LYS A 57 1.27 -5.92 28.08
C LYS A 57 2.31 -6.83 27.47
N GLN A 58 3.35 -7.12 28.23
CA GLN A 58 4.38 -8.07 27.86
C GLN A 58 3.90 -9.51 28.08
N LYS A 59 4.08 -10.37 27.08
CA LYS A 59 3.78 -11.81 27.17
C LYS A 59 5.00 -12.71 26.97
N ASN A 60 6.12 -12.12 26.59
CA ASN A 60 7.38 -12.80 26.31
C ASN A 60 8.56 -11.81 26.42
N ASP A 61 9.78 -12.31 26.27
CA ASP A 61 11.01 -11.52 26.45
C ASP A 61 11.56 -10.89 25.16
N VAL A 62 10.82 -10.95 24.03
CA VAL A 62 11.28 -10.44 22.72
C VAL A 62 11.46 -8.91 22.71
N GLY A 63 10.71 -8.19 23.54
CA GLY A 63 10.66 -6.73 23.48
C GLY A 63 10.02 -6.23 22.17
N LEU A 64 10.49 -5.11 21.62
CA LEU A 64 10.06 -4.57 20.32
C LEU A 64 11.03 -4.97 19.22
N SER A 65 10.56 -5.73 18.24
CA SER A 65 11.34 -6.28 17.13
C SER A 65 10.46 -6.41 15.89
N THR A 66 11.02 -6.21 14.71
CA THR A 66 10.30 -6.46 13.45
C THR A 66 10.25 -7.93 13.05
N ASN A 67 10.92 -8.80 13.80
CA ASN A 67 11.03 -10.23 13.50
C ASN A 67 9.97 -11.05 14.25
N PHE A 68 8.91 -10.39 14.72
CA PHE A 68 7.82 -10.95 15.50
C PHE A 68 6.51 -10.17 15.30
N GLY A 69 5.38 -10.78 15.66
CA GLY A 69 4.06 -10.16 15.58
C GLY A 69 3.60 -9.58 16.92
N TYR A 70 2.74 -8.56 16.85
CA TYR A 70 2.13 -7.92 18.03
C TYR A 70 0.62 -7.81 17.87
N VAL A 71 -0.08 -7.54 18.98
CA VAL A 71 -1.51 -7.21 18.99
C VAL A 71 -1.69 -5.77 19.46
N LEU A 72 -2.54 -5.00 18.78
CA LEU A 72 -2.96 -3.68 19.26
C LEU A 72 -4.06 -3.80 20.31
N GLU A 73 -4.32 -2.74 21.06
CA GLU A 73 -5.35 -2.71 22.12
C GLU A 73 -6.75 -3.12 21.63
N THR A 74 -7.03 -2.96 20.32
CA THR A 74 -8.28 -3.38 19.66
C THR A 74 -8.37 -4.88 19.36
N GLY A 75 -7.26 -5.63 19.42
CA GLY A 75 -7.19 -7.06 19.10
C GLY A 75 -6.66 -7.39 17.70
N VAL A 76 -6.45 -6.37 16.85
CA VAL A 76 -5.86 -6.48 15.51
C VAL A 76 -4.35 -6.73 15.63
N CYS A 77 -3.82 -7.66 14.85
CA CYS A 77 -2.39 -7.97 14.82
C CYS A 77 -1.64 -7.00 13.90
N VAL A 78 -0.38 -6.72 14.21
CA VAL A 78 0.45 -5.82 13.41
C VAL A 78 1.86 -6.38 13.25
N PHE A 79 2.42 -6.17 12.06
CA PHE A 79 3.73 -6.65 11.66
C PHE A 79 4.56 -5.52 11.07
N GLY A 80 5.82 -5.40 11.51
CA GLY A 80 6.75 -4.40 11.00
C GLY A 80 7.58 -4.93 9.85
N ARG A 81 7.83 -4.11 8.83
CA ARG A 81 8.85 -4.40 7.80
C ARG A 81 10.19 -4.71 8.45
N ASN A 82 10.83 -5.82 8.08
CA ASN A 82 12.24 -6.07 8.39
C ASN A 82 13.12 -5.21 7.48
N ARG A 83 13.86 -4.29 8.10
CA ARG A 83 14.71 -3.33 7.40
C ARG A 83 15.96 -3.94 6.78
N ASN A 84 16.58 -4.89 7.48
CA ASN A 84 17.83 -5.50 7.06
C ASN A 84 17.65 -6.27 5.74
N ILE A 85 16.63 -7.11 5.70
CA ILE A 85 16.26 -7.92 4.54
C ILE A 85 15.77 -7.03 3.39
N SER A 86 14.86 -6.09 3.67
CA SER A 86 14.30 -5.22 2.63
C SER A 86 15.36 -4.33 1.99
N ARG A 87 16.37 -3.89 2.75
CA ARG A 87 17.47 -3.06 2.25
C ARG A 87 18.27 -3.78 1.17
N GLN A 88 18.47 -5.08 1.27
CA GLN A 88 19.26 -5.83 0.28
C GLN A 88 18.59 -5.92 -1.09
N VAL A 89 17.28 -5.69 -1.16
CA VAL A 89 16.52 -5.73 -2.41
C VAL A 89 16.20 -4.31 -2.90
N TRP A 90 15.86 -3.38 -2.01
CA TRP A 90 15.37 -2.05 -2.36
C TRP A 90 16.45 -0.96 -2.43
N ASP A 91 17.62 -1.16 -1.82
CA ASP A 91 18.63 -0.11 -1.75
C ASP A 91 19.25 0.17 -3.12
N ASN A 92 19.20 1.44 -3.54
CA ASN A 92 19.68 1.86 -4.85
C ASN A 92 21.20 1.79 -5.03
N ARG A 93 21.99 1.62 -3.95
CA ARG A 93 23.45 1.49 -3.99
C ARG A 93 23.87 0.04 -3.92
N ILE A 94 23.37 -0.69 -2.92
CA ILE A 94 23.86 -2.04 -2.59
C ILE A 94 22.88 -3.17 -2.96
N GLY A 95 21.66 -2.83 -3.38
CA GLY A 95 20.64 -3.83 -3.66
C GLY A 95 20.88 -4.61 -4.95
N TYR A 96 20.36 -5.85 -4.98
CA TYR A 96 20.49 -6.75 -6.14
C TYR A 96 20.08 -6.12 -7.47
N PRO A 97 18.95 -5.38 -7.59
CA PRO A 97 18.52 -4.80 -8.87
C PRO A 97 19.57 -3.89 -9.53
N GLY A 98 20.52 -3.36 -8.75
CA GLY A 98 21.60 -2.53 -9.24
C GLY A 98 22.81 -3.29 -9.79
N ASN A 99 22.78 -4.62 -9.88
CA ASN A 99 23.89 -5.42 -10.35
C ASN A 99 24.24 -5.09 -11.80
N ILE A 100 25.54 -5.02 -12.09
CA ILE A 100 26.06 -4.66 -13.42
C ILE A 100 25.61 -5.59 -14.55
N ASN A 101 25.22 -6.82 -14.23
CA ASN A 101 24.80 -7.84 -15.19
C ASN A 101 23.30 -7.75 -15.54
N TYR A 102 22.48 -7.13 -14.70
CA TYR A 102 21.04 -7.01 -14.92
C TYR A 102 20.68 -5.98 -15.97
N ARG A 103 19.47 -6.12 -16.52
CA ARG A 103 18.95 -5.26 -17.58
C ARG A 103 18.79 -3.81 -17.11
N GLU A 104 19.22 -2.87 -17.95
CA GLU A 104 19.13 -1.43 -17.67
C GLU A 104 17.72 -0.91 -17.98
N PHE A 105 17.03 -0.44 -16.94
CA PHE A 105 15.67 0.11 -17.06
C PHE A 105 15.66 1.48 -17.76
N HIS A 106 16.66 2.32 -17.55
CA HIS A 106 16.60 3.69 -18.06
C HIS A 106 17.02 3.83 -19.52
N ARG A 107 17.71 2.83 -20.09
CA ARG A 107 18.16 2.84 -21.49
C ARG A 107 17.20 2.03 -22.35
N LYS A 108 16.49 2.74 -23.23
CA LYS A 108 15.57 2.16 -24.21
C LYS A 108 16.08 2.46 -25.61
N ASP A 109 15.79 1.54 -26.52
CA ASP A 109 15.94 1.80 -27.94
C ASP A 109 14.88 2.83 -28.38
N HIS A 110 15.32 3.79 -29.18
CA HIS A 110 14.50 4.93 -29.60
C HIS A 110 13.38 4.56 -30.58
N GLU A 111 13.52 3.49 -31.35
CA GLU A 111 12.51 3.05 -32.31
C GLU A 111 11.51 2.08 -31.68
N SER A 112 12.02 1.02 -31.06
CA SER A 112 11.19 -0.06 -30.51
C SER A 112 10.73 0.17 -29.08
N GLY A 113 11.40 1.04 -28.32
CA GLY A 113 11.19 1.20 -26.87
C GLY A 113 11.72 0.02 -26.03
N LEU A 114 12.37 -0.97 -26.65
CA LEU A 114 12.87 -2.17 -25.97
C LEU A 114 14.21 -1.93 -25.26
N HIS A 115 14.50 -2.77 -24.27
CA HIS A 115 15.69 -2.68 -23.43
C HIS A 115 16.72 -3.73 -23.82
N TYR A 116 17.82 -3.32 -24.46
CA TYR A 116 18.86 -4.24 -24.97
C TYR A 116 20.18 -4.21 -24.18
N TRP A 117 20.25 -3.40 -23.13
CA TRP A 117 21.50 -3.13 -22.41
C TRP A 117 21.43 -3.59 -20.96
N ARG A 118 22.60 -3.81 -20.38
CA ARG A 118 22.76 -4.07 -18.95
C ARG A 118 23.30 -2.85 -18.20
N ILE A 119 23.10 -2.83 -16.90
CA ILE A 119 23.50 -1.72 -16.02
C ILE A 119 24.98 -1.38 -16.20
N THR A 120 25.87 -2.36 -16.44
CA THR A 120 27.30 -2.17 -16.76
C THR A 120 28.13 -1.53 -15.65
N ASN A 121 27.82 -0.30 -15.30
CA ASN A 121 28.25 0.44 -14.12
C ASN A 121 27.23 1.57 -13.90
N LYS A 122 26.94 1.92 -12.65
CA LYS A 122 26.04 3.03 -12.31
C LYS A 122 26.64 4.40 -12.68
N SER A 123 27.96 4.51 -12.83
CA SER A 123 28.66 5.78 -13.10
C SER A 123 28.87 6.10 -14.58
N VAL A 124 28.58 5.18 -15.50
CA VAL A 124 28.83 5.39 -16.93
C VAL A 124 27.59 5.91 -17.66
N GLY A 125 27.80 6.74 -18.69
CA GLY A 125 26.72 7.29 -19.49
C GLY A 125 25.98 6.21 -20.30
N PHE A 126 24.79 6.56 -20.83
CA PHE A 126 23.98 5.61 -21.60
C PHE A 126 24.74 4.95 -22.76
N ASN A 127 25.57 5.71 -23.46
CA ASN A 127 26.34 5.23 -24.63
C ASN A 127 27.40 4.17 -24.28
N GLU A 128 27.82 4.13 -23.02
CA GLU A 128 28.85 3.20 -22.54
C GLU A 128 28.25 1.89 -21.96
N LYS A 129 26.92 1.82 -21.81
CA LYS A 129 26.24 0.60 -21.36
C LYS A 129 26.43 -0.49 -22.42
N LYS A 130 26.82 -1.68 -21.97
CA LYS A 130 27.05 -2.85 -22.82
C LYS A 130 25.74 -3.60 -23.08
N LEU A 131 25.72 -4.40 -24.14
CA LEU A 131 24.58 -5.26 -24.44
C LEU A 131 24.29 -6.22 -23.28
N TYR A 132 23.00 -6.47 -23.10
CA TYR A 132 22.50 -7.44 -22.13
C TYR A 132 22.94 -8.85 -22.48
N ASN A 133 23.30 -9.64 -21.47
CA ASN A 133 23.66 -11.04 -21.62
C ASN A 133 22.85 -11.84 -20.59
N ILE A 134 21.91 -12.63 -21.09
CA ILE A 134 20.96 -13.38 -20.26
C ILE A 134 21.64 -14.47 -19.42
N GLU A 135 22.64 -15.16 -19.96
CA GLU A 135 23.36 -16.22 -19.24
C GLU A 135 24.03 -15.65 -17.98
N LYS A 136 24.74 -14.52 -18.11
CA LYS A 136 25.36 -13.82 -16.96
C LYS A 136 24.34 -13.26 -15.98
N ALA A 137 23.19 -12.81 -16.47
CA ALA A 137 22.13 -12.33 -15.60
C ALA A 137 21.55 -13.48 -14.77
N MET A 138 21.36 -14.67 -15.35
CA MET A 138 20.88 -15.86 -14.64
C MET A 138 21.90 -16.42 -13.66
N GLU A 139 23.19 -16.45 -14.01
CA GLU A 139 24.26 -16.75 -13.04
C GLU A 139 24.24 -15.78 -11.84
N THR A 140 23.95 -14.50 -12.11
CA THR A 140 23.83 -13.47 -11.06
C THR A 140 22.59 -13.69 -10.20
N VAL A 141 21.45 -14.05 -10.80
CA VAL A 141 20.22 -14.40 -10.07
C VAL A 141 20.48 -15.53 -9.09
N ASP A 142 21.17 -16.59 -9.52
CA ASP A 142 21.50 -17.73 -8.67
C ASP A 142 22.34 -17.30 -7.45
N SER A 143 23.38 -16.49 -7.68
CA SER A 143 24.24 -15.96 -6.61
C SER A 143 23.47 -15.04 -5.66
N ASP A 144 22.66 -14.12 -6.18
CA ASP A 144 21.90 -13.17 -5.37
C ASP A 144 20.80 -13.86 -4.55
N ALA A 145 20.18 -14.90 -5.10
CA ALA A 145 19.20 -15.72 -4.38
C ALA A 145 19.87 -16.49 -3.23
N GLN A 146 21.01 -17.17 -3.47
CA GLN A 146 21.76 -17.86 -2.42
C GLN A 146 22.21 -16.92 -1.29
N HIS A 147 22.69 -15.73 -1.65
CA HIS A 147 23.03 -14.71 -0.67
C HIS A 147 21.82 -14.28 0.14
N PHE A 148 20.65 -14.08 -0.50
CA PHE A 148 19.43 -13.72 0.20
C PHE A 148 18.99 -14.79 1.20
N ILE A 149 19.04 -16.07 0.84
CA ILE A 149 18.73 -17.17 1.78
C ILE A 149 19.66 -17.14 2.99
N SER A 150 20.95 -16.93 2.77
CA SER A 150 21.92 -16.81 3.85
C SER A 150 21.58 -15.65 4.80
N LEU A 151 21.12 -14.51 4.27
CA LEU A 151 20.64 -13.40 5.08
C LEU A 151 19.39 -13.75 5.90
N LEU A 152 18.40 -14.41 5.29
CA LEU A 152 17.18 -14.83 6.00
C LEU A 152 17.50 -15.77 7.16
N ILE A 153 18.34 -16.78 6.92
CA ILE A 153 18.76 -17.74 7.95
C ILE A 153 19.49 -17.03 9.08
N ASN A 154 20.47 -16.17 8.76
CA ASN A 154 21.25 -15.45 9.76
C ASN A 154 20.36 -14.52 10.61
N GLU A 155 19.43 -13.79 9.99
CA GLU A 155 18.52 -12.87 10.69
C GLU A 155 17.57 -13.63 11.63
N LEU A 156 17.04 -14.79 11.22
CA LEU A 156 16.21 -15.63 12.08
C LEU A 156 17.00 -16.31 13.19
N GLN A 157 18.21 -16.80 12.91
CA GLN A 157 19.08 -17.41 13.92
C GLN A 157 19.47 -16.40 15.01
N GLN A 158 19.78 -15.16 14.64
CA GLN A 158 20.06 -14.08 15.59
C GLN A 158 18.84 -13.71 16.44
N PHE A 159 17.64 -13.82 15.87
CA PHE A 159 16.41 -13.60 16.62
C PHE A 159 16.14 -14.75 17.60
N SER A 160 16.22 -16.00 17.14
CA SER A 160 15.93 -17.19 17.94
C SER A 160 16.99 -17.47 19.01
N SER A 161 18.21 -16.95 18.90
CA SER A 161 19.27 -17.19 19.90
C SER A 161 18.90 -16.70 21.29
N ASN A 162 17.93 -15.79 21.41
CA ASN A 162 17.54 -15.14 22.65
C ASN A 162 16.18 -15.63 23.20
N SER A 163 15.46 -16.50 22.48
CA SER A 163 14.16 -17.02 22.92
C SER A 163 13.71 -18.23 22.10
N ASP A 164 12.96 -19.16 22.70
CA ASP A 164 12.32 -20.30 22.01
C ASP A 164 11.13 -19.89 21.10
N ILE A 165 11.06 -18.61 20.74
CA ILE A 165 9.96 -18.04 19.97
C ILE A 165 10.26 -18.17 18.48
N GLN A 166 9.26 -18.66 17.75
CA GLN A 166 9.31 -18.72 16.30
C GLN A 166 9.23 -17.30 15.75
N GLY A 167 10.31 -16.86 15.09
CA GLY A 167 10.38 -15.56 14.44
C GLY A 167 9.70 -15.57 13.08
N ILE A 168 9.39 -14.37 12.57
CA ILE A 168 8.88 -14.17 11.20
C ILE A 168 9.57 -12.97 10.57
N LEU A 169 10.03 -13.11 9.33
CA LEU A 169 10.61 -12.00 8.56
C LEU A 169 9.58 -11.48 7.56
N ILE A 170 9.28 -10.18 7.65
CA ILE A 170 8.30 -9.52 6.78
C ILE A 170 9.02 -8.53 5.88
N SER A 171 9.06 -8.81 4.57
CA SER A 171 9.73 -7.95 3.58
C SER A 171 8.74 -7.60 2.46
N PRO A 172 7.94 -6.53 2.64
CA PRO A 172 7.02 -6.07 1.62
C PRO A 172 7.77 -5.24 0.57
N PHE A 173 7.38 -5.41 -0.68
CA PHE A 173 7.91 -4.69 -1.84
C PHE A 173 6.78 -4.27 -2.76
N ASP A 174 6.97 -3.17 -3.48
CA ASP A 174 6.08 -2.80 -4.58
C ASP A 174 6.11 -3.90 -5.64
N PHE A 175 4.92 -4.33 -6.09
CA PHE A 175 4.80 -5.47 -6.99
C PHE A 175 5.55 -5.26 -8.31
N GLU A 176 5.53 -4.02 -8.83
CA GLU A 176 6.23 -3.65 -10.07
C GLU A 176 7.77 -3.74 -9.94
N LEU A 177 8.32 -3.90 -8.74
CA LEU A 177 9.75 -4.15 -8.60
C LEU A 177 10.16 -5.36 -9.43
N PHE A 178 9.39 -6.45 -9.36
CA PHE A 178 9.75 -7.72 -9.96
C PHE A 178 9.23 -7.83 -11.40
N GLY A 179 10.16 -7.80 -12.36
CA GLY A 179 9.88 -7.91 -13.80
C GLY A 179 9.84 -6.58 -14.55
N HIS A 180 9.46 -5.48 -13.87
CA HIS A 180 9.44 -4.15 -14.48
C HIS A 180 10.71 -3.35 -14.13
N TRP A 181 10.90 -2.92 -12.87
CA TRP A 181 12.09 -2.17 -12.46
C TRP A 181 13.34 -3.07 -12.38
N PHE A 182 13.19 -4.25 -11.78
CA PHE A 182 14.17 -5.32 -11.75
C PHE A 182 13.72 -6.42 -12.71
N ALA A 183 14.26 -6.42 -13.93
CA ALA A 183 13.78 -7.29 -15.01
C ALA A 183 13.83 -8.78 -14.65
N GLU A 184 14.92 -9.21 -14.02
CA GLU A 184 15.15 -10.58 -13.58
C GLU A 184 14.53 -10.89 -12.20
N GLY A 185 13.78 -9.94 -11.64
CA GLY A 185 13.21 -10.06 -10.30
C GLY A 185 12.22 -11.20 -10.15
N VAL A 186 11.53 -11.59 -11.23
CA VAL A 186 10.64 -12.76 -11.22
C VAL A 186 11.45 -14.06 -11.13
N ASP A 187 12.51 -14.20 -11.94
CA ASP A 187 13.41 -15.37 -11.89
C ASP A 187 14.09 -15.49 -10.52
N TRP A 188 14.50 -14.35 -9.95
CA TRP A 188 15.04 -14.29 -8.60
C TRP A 188 14.04 -14.72 -7.53
N LEU A 189 12.79 -14.27 -7.60
CA LEU A 189 11.75 -14.72 -6.66
C LEU A 189 11.49 -16.23 -6.76
N ILE A 190 11.43 -16.77 -7.98
CA ILE A 190 11.29 -18.22 -8.20
C ILE A 190 12.44 -18.95 -7.51
N LYS A 191 13.69 -18.52 -7.75
CA LYS A 191 14.85 -19.17 -7.15
C LYS A 191 14.86 -19.06 -5.63
N VAL A 192 14.49 -17.91 -5.06
CA VAL A 192 14.37 -17.74 -3.61
C VAL A 192 13.35 -18.73 -3.03
N ILE A 193 12.18 -18.87 -3.66
CA ILE A 193 11.14 -19.82 -3.22
C ILE A 193 11.65 -21.27 -3.29
N GLU A 194 12.30 -21.65 -4.40
CA GLU A 194 12.90 -22.98 -4.57
C GLU A 194 13.94 -23.28 -3.48
N LEU A 195 14.82 -22.31 -3.19
CA LEU A 195 15.86 -22.49 -2.19
C LEU A 195 15.31 -22.51 -0.75
N ILE A 196 14.28 -21.72 -0.43
CA ILE A 196 13.60 -21.80 0.88
C ILE A 196 13.00 -23.20 1.06
N ASN A 197 12.38 -23.76 0.03
CA ASN A 197 11.79 -25.10 0.10
C ASN A 197 12.84 -26.23 0.27
N GLN A 198 14.12 -25.93 0.05
CA GLN A 198 15.24 -26.84 0.31
C GLN A 198 15.85 -26.66 1.71
N GLN A 199 15.44 -25.63 2.46
CA GLN A 199 15.93 -25.41 3.82
C GLN A 199 15.08 -26.17 4.84
N GLU A 200 15.74 -26.70 5.87
CA GLU A 200 15.06 -27.31 7.03
C GLU A 200 14.84 -26.30 8.17
N THR A 201 15.56 -25.17 8.15
CA THR A 201 15.62 -24.20 9.26
C THR A 201 14.68 -23.01 9.09
N ILE A 202 14.18 -22.77 7.88
CA ILE A 202 13.25 -21.68 7.56
C ILE A 202 12.16 -22.19 6.63
N GLU A 203 10.97 -21.61 6.72
CA GLU A 203 9.85 -21.94 5.85
C GLU A 203 9.10 -20.66 5.44
N MET A 204 8.32 -20.75 4.36
CA MET A 204 7.34 -19.72 4.02
C MET A 204 6.00 -20.04 4.69
N ILE A 205 5.41 -19.03 5.32
CA ILE A 205 4.10 -19.15 5.98
C ILE A 205 3.22 -17.97 5.61
N THR A 206 1.91 -18.21 5.45
CA THR A 206 0.95 -17.11 5.29
C THR A 206 0.76 -16.39 6.63
N ILE A 207 0.50 -15.08 6.60
CA ILE A 207 0.32 -14.32 7.85
C ILE A 207 -0.88 -14.83 8.64
N SER A 208 -1.96 -15.24 7.97
CA SER A 208 -3.12 -15.84 8.64
C SER A 208 -2.75 -17.12 9.41
N ASP A 209 -1.94 -18.00 8.83
CA ASP A 209 -1.51 -19.24 9.50
C ASP A 209 -0.57 -18.93 10.66
N TYR A 210 0.35 -17.97 10.49
CA TYR A 210 1.26 -17.54 11.55
C TYR A 210 0.48 -16.92 12.72
N VAL A 211 -0.48 -16.04 12.45
CA VAL A 211 -1.37 -15.47 13.48
C VAL A 211 -2.15 -16.58 14.18
N SER A 212 -2.72 -17.54 13.43
CA SER A 212 -3.48 -18.65 14.02
C SER A 212 -2.63 -19.52 14.96
N LYS A 213 -1.35 -19.72 14.65
CA LYS A 213 -0.44 -20.54 15.46
C LYS A 213 0.12 -19.79 16.68
N TYR A 214 0.48 -18.51 16.53
CA TYR A 214 1.36 -17.82 17.49
C TYR A 214 0.73 -16.59 18.17
N LYS A 215 -0.49 -16.15 17.82
CA LYS A 215 -1.13 -14.94 18.40
C LYS A 215 -1.21 -14.95 19.93
N SER A 216 -1.33 -16.12 20.57
CA SER A 216 -1.36 -16.24 22.03
C SER A 216 -0.10 -15.66 22.68
N GLN A 217 1.05 -15.77 22.01
CA GLN A 217 2.37 -15.31 22.45
C GLN A 217 2.60 -13.81 22.20
N PHE A 218 1.78 -13.15 21.36
CA PHE A 218 1.99 -11.75 21.00
C PHE A 218 1.72 -10.82 22.19
N SER A 219 2.70 -9.98 22.51
CA SER A 219 2.56 -8.86 23.43
C SER A 219 1.60 -7.81 22.87
N ILE A 220 0.93 -7.07 23.78
CA ILE A 220 0.03 -5.98 23.39
C ILE A 220 0.83 -4.70 23.35
N ILE A 221 0.75 -3.97 22.23
CA ILE A 221 1.45 -2.70 22.03
C ILE A 221 0.48 -1.56 21.69
N ARG A 222 0.93 -0.34 21.92
CA ARG A 222 0.30 0.89 21.45
C ARG A 222 1.26 1.59 20.49
N MET A 223 0.76 1.88 19.29
CA MET A 223 1.53 2.51 18.23
C MET A 223 1.29 4.03 18.14
N GLY A 224 2.35 4.76 17.78
CA GLY A 224 2.26 6.16 17.34
C GLY A 224 1.79 6.30 15.89
N GLU A 225 1.95 7.49 15.30
CA GLU A 225 1.76 7.66 13.86
C GLU A 225 2.91 7.03 13.07
N SER A 226 2.61 6.44 11.91
CA SER A 226 3.61 5.79 11.05
C SER A 226 3.15 5.82 9.60
N SER A 227 4.09 5.89 8.67
CA SER A 227 3.92 5.55 7.25
C SER A 227 5.19 4.89 6.74
N TRP A 228 5.16 4.11 5.68
CA TRP A 228 6.41 3.59 5.09
C TRP A 228 7.09 4.57 4.11
N GLY A 229 6.54 5.79 3.98
CA GLY A 229 7.05 6.84 3.09
C GLY A 229 8.24 7.60 3.68
N GLU A 230 8.67 8.64 2.96
CA GLU A 230 9.79 9.48 3.37
C GLU A 230 9.58 10.08 4.77
N GLY A 231 10.56 9.90 5.65
CA GLY A 231 10.51 10.41 7.03
C GLY A 231 9.68 9.58 8.01
N GLY A 232 9.00 8.52 7.55
CA GLY A 232 8.19 7.64 8.41
C GLY A 232 6.90 8.28 8.94
N ASP A 233 6.52 9.45 8.42
CA ASP A 233 5.35 10.20 8.87
C ASP A 233 4.50 10.61 7.67
N PHE A 234 3.62 11.59 7.85
CA PHE A 234 2.68 12.00 6.80
C PHE A 234 3.20 13.13 5.90
N ARG A 235 4.47 13.54 5.97
CA ARG A 235 5.00 14.72 5.26
C ARG A 235 4.86 14.68 3.74
N VAL A 236 4.91 13.48 3.14
CA VAL A 236 4.72 13.28 1.70
C VAL A 236 3.32 13.75 1.29
N TRP A 237 2.29 13.39 2.07
CA TRP A 237 0.89 13.70 1.79
C TRP A 237 0.41 15.03 2.41
N LYS A 238 0.94 15.40 3.58
CA LYS A 238 0.64 16.65 4.30
C LYS A 238 1.64 17.76 3.99
N ASN A 239 2.05 17.87 2.74
CA ASN A 239 2.93 18.93 2.30
C ASN A 239 2.13 20.23 2.01
N PRO A 240 2.60 21.41 2.45
CA PRO A 240 1.93 22.68 2.12
C PRO A 240 1.76 22.94 0.61
N ALA A 241 2.69 22.47 -0.23
CA ALA A 241 2.67 22.71 -1.68
C ALA A 241 1.44 22.13 -2.38
N HIS A 242 0.88 21.04 -1.83
CA HIS A 242 -0.36 20.40 -2.31
C HIS A 242 -1.41 20.26 -1.22
N GLY A 243 -1.29 21.04 -0.15
CA GLY A 243 -2.27 21.07 0.94
C GLY A 243 -3.66 21.54 0.50
N TRP A 244 -3.74 22.18 -0.67
CA TRP A 244 -4.99 22.59 -1.31
C TRP A 244 -5.91 21.40 -1.66
N ILE A 245 -5.41 20.16 -1.76
CA ILE A 245 -6.24 18.97 -2.02
C ILE A 245 -7.24 18.72 -0.87
N TRP A 246 -6.79 18.89 0.37
CA TRP A 246 -7.56 18.46 1.54
C TRP A 246 -8.89 19.22 1.73
N PRO A 247 -8.96 20.56 1.57
CA PRO A 247 -10.24 21.26 1.59
C PRO A 247 -11.27 20.74 0.57
N TYR A 248 -10.84 20.37 -0.64
CA TYR A 248 -11.72 19.87 -1.70
C TYR A 248 -12.31 18.51 -1.33
N ILE A 249 -11.46 17.57 -0.87
CA ILE A 249 -11.91 16.26 -0.38
C ILE A 249 -12.88 16.42 0.79
N ASN A 250 -12.48 17.16 1.83
CA ASN A 250 -13.30 17.31 3.04
C ASN A 250 -14.65 17.97 2.76
N ALA A 251 -14.70 18.98 1.89
CA ALA A 251 -15.96 19.62 1.49
C ALA A 251 -16.88 18.65 0.73
N SER A 252 -16.30 17.86 -0.18
CA SER A 252 -17.03 16.87 -0.97
C SER A 252 -17.62 15.76 -0.10
N ILE A 253 -16.87 15.27 0.90
CA ILE A 253 -17.37 14.29 1.89
C ILE A 253 -18.62 14.86 2.60
N ILE A 254 -18.52 16.08 3.14
CA ILE A 254 -19.63 16.73 3.87
C ILE A 254 -20.85 16.92 2.97
N GLU A 255 -20.63 17.36 1.73
CA GLU A 255 -21.73 17.57 0.77
C GLU A 255 -22.44 16.26 0.44
N PHE A 256 -21.68 15.18 0.24
CA PHE A 256 -22.26 13.87 -0.04
C PHE A 256 -23.00 13.27 1.17
N GLU A 257 -22.44 13.39 2.38
CA GLU A 257 -23.12 13.01 3.62
C GLU A 257 -24.48 13.71 3.76
N ASN A 258 -24.55 15.01 3.44
CA ASN A 258 -25.78 15.79 3.54
C ASN A 258 -26.84 15.32 2.52
N ILE A 259 -26.44 15.04 1.28
CA ILE A 259 -27.34 14.50 0.25
C ILE A 259 -27.89 13.13 0.66
N LEU A 260 -27.03 12.24 1.18
CA LEU A 260 -27.47 10.93 1.64
C LEU A 260 -28.41 11.03 2.84
N LYS A 261 -28.19 12.00 3.74
CA LYS A 261 -29.09 12.26 4.88
C LYS A 261 -30.48 12.70 4.43
N THR A 262 -30.58 13.56 3.42
CA THR A 262 -31.88 14.03 2.90
C THR A 262 -32.53 13.04 1.92
N ASN A 263 -31.77 12.08 1.40
CA ASN A 263 -32.29 10.99 0.56
C ASN A 263 -32.03 9.59 1.18
N PRO A 264 -32.79 9.19 2.22
CA PRO A 264 -32.57 7.91 2.90
C PRO A 264 -32.98 6.70 2.04
N ASN A 265 -33.95 6.84 1.14
CA ASN A 265 -34.50 5.74 0.35
C ASN A 265 -34.51 6.09 -1.15
N PRO A 266 -33.33 6.13 -1.79
CA PRO A 266 -33.24 6.53 -3.19
C PRO A 266 -33.93 5.52 -4.11
N ASN A 267 -34.65 6.00 -5.12
CA ASN A 267 -35.14 5.14 -6.21
C ASN A 267 -33.97 4.71 -7.13
N GLU A 268 -34.22 3.85 -8.12
CA GLU A 268 -33.17 3.29 -8.97
C GLU A 268 -32.36 4.35 -9.75
N TRP A 269 -33.01 5.42 -10.23
CA TRP A 269 -32.33 6.52 -10.93
C TRP A 269 -31.42 7.30 -9.97
N GLU A 270 -31.95 7.67 -8.81
CA GLU A 270 -31.21 8.40 -7.78
C GLU A 270 -30.01 7.58 -7.28
N LYS A 271 -30.24 6.29 -7.03
CA LYS A 271 -29.22 5.35 -6.59
C LYS A 271 -28.09 5.22 -7.61
N ARG A 272 -28.41 5.24 -8.90
CA ARG A 272 -27.41 5.22 -9.97
C ARG A 272 -26.50 6.45 -9.93
N ILE A 273 -27.07 7.65 -9.81
CA ILE A 273 -26.30 8.89 -9.65
C ILE A 273 -25.45 8.83 -8.38
N LEU A 274 -26.04 8.49 -7.23
CA LEU A 274 -25.34 8.44 -5.93
C LEU A 274 -24.19 7.42 -5.93
N LYS A 275 -24.34 6.28 -6.61
CA LYS A 275 -23.27 5.30 -6.78
C LYS A 275 -22.11 5.86 -7.60
N GLN A 276 -22.39 6.60 -8.68
CA GLN A 276 -21.31 7.25 -9.43
C GLN A 276 -20.67 8.39 -8.63
N THR A 277 -21.44 9.17 -7.88
CA THR A 277 -20.90 10.19 -6.95
C THR A 277 -19.92 9.58 -5.96
N ALA A 278 -20.28 8.43 -5.38
CA ALA A 278 -19.42 7.68 -4.46
C ALA A 278 -18.10 7.22 -5.12
N ARG A 279 -18.14 6.80 -6.40
CA ARG A 279 -16.92 6.42 -7.15
C ARG A 279 -16.01 7.61 -7.39
N GLU A 280 -16.55 8.74 -7.84
CA GLU A 280 -15.74 9.95 -8.04
C GLU A 280 -15.10 10.44 -6.74
N LEU A 281 -15.81 10.32 -5.61
CA LEU A 281 -15.25 10.64 -4.30
C LEU A 281 -14.07 9.74 -3.94
N ILE A 282 -14.22 8.41 -4.04
CA ILE A 282 -13.11 7.47 -3.78
C ILE A 282 -11.92 7.74 -4.71
N LEU A 283 -12.17 7.95 -6.00
CA LEU A 283 -11.12 8.22 -6.99
C LEU A 283 -10.38 9.53 -6.67
N MET A 284 -11.09 10.55 -6.20
CA MET A 284 -10.49 11.81 -5.75
C MET A 284 -9.66 11.66 -4.45
N GLU A 285 -10.02 10.71 -3.57
CA GLU A 285 -9.33 10.42 -2.32
C GLU A 285 -8.03 9.62 -2.46
N GLY A 286 -7.67 9.20 -3.68
CA GLY A 286 -6.45 8.43 -3.97
C GLY A 286 -5.17 9.10 -3.45
N SER A 287 -4.35 8.36 -2.70
CA SER A 287 -3.07 8.84 -2.15
C SER A 287 -2.01 9.08 -3.22
N ASP A 288 -2.18 8.54 -4.42
CA ASP A 288 -1.32 8.76 -5.57
C ASP A 288 -1.24 10.23 -5.99
N TRP A 289 -2.34 10.99 -5.87
CA TRP A 289 -2.36 12.40 -6.31
C TRP A 289 -1.36 13.26 -5.54
N PRO A 290 -1.42 13.35 -4.20
CA PRO A 290 -0.41 14.08 -3.44
C PRO A 290 0.99 13.43 -3.54
N PHE A 291 1.11 12.11 -3.74
CA PHE A 291 2.41 11.46 -3.94
C PHE A 291 3.10 11.92 -5.23
N LEU A 292 2.41 11.90 -6.37
CA LEU A 292 2.93 12.36 -7.66
C LEU A 292 3.27 13.86 -7.67
N LEU A 293 2.52 14.66 -6.90
CA LEU A 293 2.82 16.08 -6.69
C LEU A 293 4.09 16.27 -5.85
N TYR A 294 4.30 15.42 -4.84
CA TYR A 294 5.50 15.45 -4.00
C TYR A 294 6.76 15.04 -4.77
N THR A 295 6.72 13.89 -5.47
CA THR A 295 7.86 13.34 -6.20
C THR A 295 8.16 14.06 -7.51
N LYS A 296 7.21 14.88 -7.99
CA LYS A 296 7.26 15.61 -9.28
C LYS A 296 7.41 14.70 -10.51
N GLN A 297 7.10 13.41 -10.38
CA GLN A 297 7.20 12.46 -11.50
C GLN A 297 6.17 12.72 -12.60
N ALA A 298 4.94 13.10 -12.21
CA ALA A 298 3.84 13.37 -13.14
C ALA A 298 2.90 14.45 -12.57
N LYS A 299 3.47 15.60 -12.20
CA LYS A 299 2.77 16.66 -11.46
C LYS A 299 1.52 17.17 -12.20
N GLU A 300 1.66 17.47 -13.49
CA GLU A 300 0.57 18.00 -14.33
C GLU A 300 -0.55 16.97 -14.47
N TYR A 301 -0.19 15.70 -14.66
CA TYR A 301 -1.14 14.60 -14.74
C TYR A 301 -1.92 14.43 -13.44
N ALA A 302 -1.24 14.39 -12.28
CA ALA A 302 -1.89 14.27 -10.98
C ALA A 302 -2.85 15.44 -10.72
N ASN A 303 -2.43 16.65 -11.07
CA ASN A 303 -3.27 17.85 -10.95
C ASN A 303 -4.52 17.75 -11.83
N GLN A 304 -4.37 17.37 -13.10
CA GLN A 304 -5.50 17.22 -14.02
C GLN A 304 -6.46 16.12 -13.56
N ARG A 305 -5.95 14.95 -13.18
CA ARG A 305 -6.75 13.82 -12.72
C ARG A 305 -7.58 14.15 -11.48
N PHE A 306 -6.97 14.76 -10.47
CA PHE A 306 -7.69 15.21 -9.28
C PHE A 306 -8.84 16.15 -9.65
N HIS A 307 -8.57 17.16 -10.48
CA HIS A 307 -9.60 18.13 -10.88
C HIS A 307 -10.70 17.52 -11.74
N HIS A 308 -10.40 16.56 -12.61
CA HIS A 308 -11.42 15.85 -13.39
C HIS A 308 -12.37 15.05 -12.49
N HIS A 309 -11.86 14.31 -11.50
CA HIS A 309 -12.72 13.61 -10.53
C HIS A 309 -13.55 14.59 -9.72
N HIS A 310 -12.97 15.69 -9.25
CA HIS A 310 -13.71 16.71 -8.53
C HIS A 310 -14.80 17.37 -9.40
N GLN A 311 -14.54 17.68 -10.67
CA GLN A 311 -15.53 18.24 -11.59
C GLN A 311 -16.69 17.28 -11.86
N ARG A 312 -16.41 15.99 -12.07
CA ARG A 312 -17.42 14.95 -12.23
C ARG A 312 -18.24 14.78 -10.95
N PHE A 313 -17.58 14.75 -9.79
CA PHE A 313 -18.24 14.76 -8.48
C PHE A 313 -19.19 15.95 -8.34
N LEU A 314 -18.74 17.18 -8.63
CA LEU A 314 -19.56 18.39 -8.54
C LEU A 314 -20.77 18.35 -9.49
N LYS A 315 -20.59 17.80 -10.69
CA LYS A 315 -21.69 17.62 -11.64
C LYS A 315 -22.74 16.65 -11.09
N LEU A 316 -22.32 15.52 -10.54
CA LEU A 316 -23.20 14.48 -10.00
C LEU A 316 -23.89 14.95 -8.70
N ILE A 317 -23.17 15.64 -7.81
CA ILE A 317 -23.74 16.17 -6.57
C ILE A 317 -24.75 17.30 -6.86
N TRP A 318 -24.53 18.09 -7.90
CA TRP A 318 -25.49 19.10 -8.34
C TRP A 318 -26.80 18.48 -8.85
N ALA A 319 -26.71 17.40 -9.62
CA ALA A 319 -27.88 16.60 -9.98
C ALA A 319 -28.55 15.99 -8.74
N ALA A 320 -27.78 15.49 -7.78
CA ALA A 320 -28.32 14.90 -6.56
C ALA A 320 -29.01 15.90 -5.61
N LYS A 321 -28.82 17.21 -5.80
CA LYS A 321 -29.57 18.25 -5.06
C LYS A 321 -31.02 18.37 -5.49
N ASP A 322 -31.37 17.93 -6.70
CA ASP A 322 -32.74 17.85 -7.19
C ASP A 322 -32.83 16.81 -8.31
N PHE A 323 -33.21 15.59 -7.95
CA PHE A 323 -33.26 14.47 -8.88
C PHE A 323 -34.36 14.59 -9.94
N ASN A 324 -35.34 15.49 -9.75
CA ASN A 324 -36.45 15.70 -10.68
C ASN A 324 -36.08 16.68 -11.81
N ASP A 325 -34.97 17.40 -11.69
CA ASP A 325 -34.50 18.36 -12.69
C ASP A 325 -33.60 17.64 -13.71
N GLU A 326 -34.23 17.08 -14.75
CA GLU A 326 -33.55 16.34 -15.84
C GLU A 326 -32.51 17.19 -16.60
N ALA A 327 -32.56 18.52 -16.50
CA ALA A 327 -31.55 19.39 -17.10
C ALA A 327 -30.21 19.32 -16.35
N ARG A 328 -30.19 18.84 -15.09
CA ARG A 328 -28.97 18.78 -14.29
C ARG A 328 -28.03 17.69 -14.72
N ILE A 329 -28.54 16.55 -15.17
CA ILE A 329 -27.72 15.48 -15.75
C ILE A 329 -28.54 14.67 -16.75
N SER A 330 -28.06 14.61 -17.99
CA SER A 330 -28.67 13.74 -18.99
C SER A 330 -28.22 12.29 -18.82
N ILE A 331 -29.05 11.36 -19.27
CA ILE A 331 -28.69 9.93 -19.34
C ILE A 331 -27.38 9.69 -20.09
N ARG A 332 -27.14 10.45 -21.17
CA ARG A 332 -25.93 10.36 -21.98
C ARG A 332 -24.69 10.78 -21.18
N GLU A 333 -24.78 11.90 -20.50
CA GLU A 333 -23.67 12.43 -19.70
C GLU A 333 -23.33 11.49 -18.53
N LEU A 334 -24.34 10.94 -17.85
CA LEU A 334 -24.12 9.93 -16.80
C LEU A 334 -23.44 8.68 -17.38
N ASN A 335 -23.89 8.18 -18.53
CA ASN A 335 -23.27 7.04 -19.21
C ASN A 335 -21.80 7.31 -19.57
N GLU A 336 -21.47 8.52 -20.03
CA GLU A 336 -20.10 8.92 -20.37
C GLU A 336 -19.19 8.88 -19.13
N ILE A 337 -19.66 9.41 -17.99
CA ILE A 337 -18.93 9.34 -16.72
C ILE A 337 -18.76 7.89 -16.26
N GLU A 338 -19.85 7.10 -16.24
CA GLU A 338 -19.82 5.69 -15.82
C GLU A 338 -18.93 4.82 -16.71
N THR A 339 -18.77 5.17 -17.99
CA THR A 339 -17.88 4.46 -18.92
C THR A 339 -16.41 4.73 -18.60
N ILE A 340 -16.08 5.98 -18.25
CA ILE A 340 -14.72 6.39 -17.90
C ILE A 340 -14.34 5.83 -16.53
N ASP A 341 -15.21 6.04 -15.53
CA ASP A 341 -14.95 5.77 -14.11
C ASP A 341 -15.85 4.63 -13.60
N SER A 342 -15.56 3.42 -14.10
CA SER A 342 -16.40 2.22 -13.96
C SER A 342 -15.98 1.26 -12.81
N CYS A 343 -15.12 1.71 -11.89
CA CYS A 343 -14.70 0.87 -10.76
C CYS A 343 -15.85 0.64 -9.76
N PHE A 344 -15.78 -0.43 -8.95
CA PHE A 344 -16.74 -0.70 -7.87
C PHE A 344 -18.21 -0.70 -8.32
N GLN A 345 -18.57 -1.60 -9.25
CA GLN A 345 -19.95 -1.70 -9.77
C GLN A 345 -21.00 -1.92 -8.66
N ASP A 346 -20.62 -2.66 -7.62
CA ASP A 346 -21.48 -2.98 -6.47
C ASP A 346 -21.28 -2.04 -5.28
N ILE A 347 -20.76 -0.82 -5.50
CA ILE A 347 -20.50 0.14 -4.42
C ILE A 347 -21.75 0.37 -3.56
N ASN A 348 -21.57 0.24 -2.24
CA ASN A 348 -22.63 0.47 -1.27
C ASN A 348 -22.56 1.93 -0.78
N ILE A 349 -23.57 2.71 -1.12
CA ILE A 349 -23.67 4.13 -0.73
C ILE A 349 -23.86 4.32 0.77
N ASP A 350 -24.31 3.28 1.50
CA ASP A 350 -24.50 3.38 2.95
C ASP A 350 -23.18 3.55 3.71
N TYR A 351 -22.04 3.13 3.13
CA TYR A 351 -20.72 3.34 3.72
C TYR A 351 -20.28 4.82 3.74
N PHE A 352 -20.99 5.67 3.00
CA PHE A 352 -20.74 7.12 2.94
C PHE A 352 -21.70 7.90 3.82
N ARG A 353 -22.63 7.23 4.51
CA ARG A 353 -23.49 7.87 5.50
C ARG A 353 -22.69 8.19 6.74
N LYS A 354 -22.93 9.38 7.27
CA LYS A 354 -22.36 9.79 8.56
C LYS A 354 -22.83 8.83 9.66
N ILE A 355 -21.88 8.29 10.41
CA ILE A 355 -22.15 7.50 11.62
C ILE A 355 -22.51 8.50 12.73
N GLU A 356 -23.71 8.35 13.32
CA GLU A 356 -24.22 9.22 14.39
C GLU A 356 -23.64 8.88 15.77
#